data_AF-A0A1G7UEY8-F1
#
_entry.id   AF-A0A1G7UEY8-F1
#
_cell.length_a   1.000
_cell.length_b   1.000
_cell.length_c   1.000
_cell.angle_alpha   90.00
_cell.angle_beta   90.00
_cell.angle_gamma   90.00
#
_symmetry.space_group_name_H-M   'P 1'
#
loop_
_entity.id
_entity.type
_entity.pdbx_description
1 polymer ?
#
loop_
_entity_poly.entity_id
_entity_poly.type
_entity_poly.pdbx_seq_one_letter_code
_entity_poly.pdbx_strand_id
1 'polypeptide(L)'
;MDMSTSPRPISVLVVDDHPLLRAGLSEAISSQTDMCVVGEACNGREAVAAYGQLRPDVTIMDIAMPELDGVGALHEIRREHHNARVVMLTTYKGDAQILRAVQGGAAGFLLKSTLRKDLLDTVRGVHMGQRRIPAEIAMELAQHMGQGPLSTREMEVLNHAASGHSNRRIAERLSISEETVKAHMKNVLAKLAANDRTHAVTIALKRGIISI
;
A
#
# COMPACT_ATOMS: atom_id res chain seq x y z
N MET A 1 -1.49 24.70 -41.47
CA MET A 1 -0.53 24.92 -40.37
C MET A 1 -1.11 24.23 -39.17
N ASP A 2 -0.69 22.99 -38.94
CA ASP A 2 -1.15 22.20 -37.80
C ASP A 2 -0.18 22.50 -36.66
N MET A 3 -0.63 23.23 -35.64
CA MET A 3 0.14 23.46 -34.43
C MET A 3 0.25 22.12 -33.72
N SER A 4 1.36 21.43 -33.95
CA SER A 4 1.76 20.23 -33.22
C SER A 4 1.75 20.53 -31.72
N THR A 5 0.66 20.22 -31.04
CA THR A 5 0.62 20.15 -29.58
C THR A 5 1.51 18.97 -29.19
N SER A 6 2.79 19.24 -28.94
CA SER A 6 3.65 18.28 -28.25
C SER A 6 2.90 17.85 -26.98
N PRO A 7 2.68 16.55 -26.76
CA PRO A 7 1.98 16.08 -25.57
C PRO A 7 2.71 16.63 -24.34
N ARG A 8 1.96 17.23 -23.40
CA ARG A 8 2.56 17.76 -22.17
C ARG A 8 3.28 16.61 -21.44
N PRO A 9 4.48 16.83 -20.88
CA PRO A 9 5.19 15.80 -20.14
C PRO A 9 4.33 15.24 -19.00
N ILE A 10 4.47 13.94 -18.74
CA ILE A 10 3.81 13.27 -17.62
C ILE A 10 4.33 13.90 -16.33
N SER A 11 3.43 14.54 -15.58
CA SER A 11 3.77 15.13 -14.29
C SER A 11 3.80 14.06 -13.19
N VAL A 12 4.94 13.95 -12.50
CA VAL A 12 5.17 12.93 -11.48
C VAL A 12 5.46 13.55 -10.12
N LEU A 13 4.77 13.07 -9.07
CA LEU A 13 5.09 13.36 -7.67
C LEU A 13 5.86 12.17 -7.09
N VAL A 14 7.02 12.42 -6.48
CA VAL A 14 7.86 11.39 -5.87
C VAL A 14 7.78 11.48 -4.35
N VAL A 15 7.40 10.40 -3.69
CA VAL A 15 7.20 10.35 -2.24
C VAL A 15 7.98 9.16 -1.67
N ASP A 16 9.02 9.45 -0.88
CA ASP A 16 9.83 8.44 -0.18
C ASP A 16 10.56 9.15 0.97
N ASP A 17 10.70 8.51 2.13
CA ASP A 17 11.38 9.09 3.29
C ASP A 17 12.91 8.96 3.21
N HIS A 18 13.43 8.11 2.32
CA HIS A 18 14.87 7.92 2.08
C HIS A 18 15.40 8.95 1.07
N PRO A 19 16.24 9.92 1.48
CA PRO A 19 16.65 11.02 0.60
C PRO A 19 17.39 10.57 -0.66
N LEU A 20 18.25 9.55 -0.54
CA LEU A 20 19.02 9.02 -1.68
C LEU A 20 18.12 8.33 -2.72
N LEU A 21 17.09 7.62 -2.27
CA LEU A 21 16.17 6.94 -3.17
C LEU A 21 15.28 7.96 -3.87
N ARG A 22 14.74 8.93 -3.14
CA ARG A 22 13.94 10.02 -3.70
C ARG A 22 14.72 10.81 -4.76
N ALA A 23 15.97 11.20 -4.46
CA ALA A 23 16.84 11.88 -5.41
C ALA A 23 17.09 11.03 -6.68
N GLY A 24 17.39 9.74 -6.52
CA GLY A 24 17.61 8.83 -7.66
C GLY A 24 16.36 8.61 -8.53
N LEU A 25 15.17 8.55 -7.91
CA LEU A 25 13.89 8.52 -8.65
C LEU A 25 13.67 9.82 -9.42
N SER A 26 13.87 10.96 -8.77
CA SER A 26 13.69 12.27 -9.37
C SER A 26 14.62 12.49 -10.56
N GLU A 27 15.88 12.09 -10.44
CA GLU A 27 16.88 12.15 -11.52
C GLU A 27 16.49 11.22 -12.68
N ALA A 28 16.14 9.96 -12.39
CA ALA A 28 15.75 9.00 -13.42
C ALA A 28 14.54 9.48 -14.23
N ILE A 29 13.53 10.06 -13.57
CA ILE A 29 12.34 10.62 -14.22
C ILE A 29 12.71 11.88 -15.01
N SER A 30 13.40 12.83 -14.39
CA SER A 30 13.73 14.12 -15.03
C SER A 30 14.71 14.00 -16.19
N SER A 31 15.44 12.89 -16.30
CA SER A 31 16.30 12.57 -17.45
C SER A 31 15.52 12.28 -18.73
N GLN A 32 14.21 12.02 -18.63
CA GLN A 32 13.35 11.68 -19.76
C GLN A 32 12.68 12.93 -20.33
N THR A 33 12.51 12.99 -21.64
CA THR A 33 11.88 14.14 -22.32
C THR A 33 10.35 14.14 -22.22
N ASP A 34 9.74 13.00 -21.91
CA ASP A 34 8.29 12.80 -21.87
C ASP A 34 7.68 12.86 -20.46
N MET A 35 8.48 13.12 -19.42
CA MET A 35 8.01 13.19 -18.03
C MET A 35 8.82 14.19 -17.22
N CYS A 36 8.24 14.69 -16.13
CA CYS A 36 8.91 15.62 -15.22
C CYS A 36 8.46 15.42 -13.77
N VAL A 37 9.34 15.72 -12.83
CA VAL A 37 9.00 15.75 -11.41
C VAL A 37 8.38 17.11 -11.09
N VAL A 38 7.15 17.12 -10.58
CA VAL A 38 6.44 18.35 -10.20
C VAL A 38 6.46 18.62 -8.70
N GLY A 39 6.89 17.64 -7.91
CA GLY A 39 7.03 17.78 -6.47
C GLY A 39 7.67 16.56 -5.83
N GLU A 40 8.12 16.76 -4.61
CA GLU A 40 8.67 15.73 -3.74
C GLU A 40 8.03 15.83 -2.35
N ALA A 41 7.91 14.69 -1.67
CA ALA A 41 7.47 14.62 -0.28
C ALA A 41 8.23 13.52 0.47
N CYS A 42 8.39 13.68 1.79
CA CYS A 42 9.14 12.73 2.62
C CYS A 42 8.27 11.87 3.55
N ASN A 43 6.96 12.11 3.60
CA ASN A 43 6.01 11.32 4.36
C ASN A 43 4.61 11.39 3.73
N GLY A 44 3.67 10.59 4.24
CA GLY A 44 2.31 10.53 3.70
C GLY A 44 1.49 11.82 3.87
N ARG A 45 1.72 12.62 4.92
CA ARG A 45 0.99 13.89 5.12
C ARG A 45 1.39 14.92 4.09
N GLU A 46 2.69 15.06 3.88
CA GLU A 46 3.25 15.90 2.80
C GLU A 46 2.77 15.41 1.43
N ALA A 47 2.69 14.09 1.23
CA ALA A 47 2.18 13.51 -0.02
C ALA A 47 0.73 13.93 -0.30
N VAL A 48 -0.16 13.84 0.69
CA VAL A 48 -1.57 14.25 0.56
C VAL A 48 -1.66 15.75 0.23
N ALA A 49 -0.92 16.59 0.96
CA ALA A 49 -0.90 18.03 0.75
C ALA A 49 -0.35 18.41 -0.64
N ALA A 50 0.79 17.82 -1.04
CA ALA A 50 1.41 18.05 -2.34
C ALA A 50 0.51 17.57 -3.48
N TYR A 51 -0.14 16.41 -3.33
CA TYR A 51 -1.10 15.93 -4.33
C TYR A 51 -2.26 16.92 -4.52
N GLY A 52 -2.84 17.41 -3.42
CA GLY A 52 -3.96 18.36 -3.47
C GLY A 52 -3.61 19.66 -4.22
N GLN A 53 -2.36 20.12 -4.10
CA GLN A 53 -1.86 21.33 -4.76
C GLN A 53 -1.46 21.08 -6.23
N LEU A 54 -0.70 20.01 -6.48
CA LEU A 54 -0.02 19.79 -7.75
C LEU A 54 -0.85 18.95 -8.74
N ARG A 55 -1.73 18.08 -8.22
CA ARG A 55 -2.54 17.12 -9.00
C ARG A 55 -1.74 16.41 -10.11
N PRO A 56 -0.66 15.70 -9.74
CA PRO A 56 0.21 15.04 -10.70
C PRO A 56 -0.54 13.95 -11.48
N ASP A 57 -0.06 13.66 -12.69
CA ASP A 57 -0.59 12.59 -13.52
C ASP A 57 -0.34 11.21 -12.92
N VAL A 58 0.81 11.04 -12.26
CA VAL A 58 1.22 9.83 -11.54
C VAL A 58 1.92 10.23 -10.24
N THR A 59 1.62 9.50 -9.16
CA THR A 59 2.38 9.59 -7.90
C THR A 59 3.12 8.30 -7.68
N ILE A 60 4.43 8.37 -7.43
CA ILE A 60 5.22 7.23 -6.96
C ILE A 60 5.38 7.42 -5.45
N MET A 61 4.99 6.42 -4.67
CA MET A 61 4.95 6.55 -3.22
C MET A 61 5.42 5.29 -2.51
N ASP A 62 6.36 5.46 -1.60
CA ASP A 62 6.76 4.39 -0.69
C ASP A 62 5.64 4.00 0.27
N ILE A 63 5.54 2.72 0.58
CA ILE A 63 4.60 2.23 1.58
C ILE A 63 5.08 2.57 2.99
N ALA A 64 6.36 2.35 3.27
CA ALA A 64 6.91 2.41 4.62
C ALA A 64 7.50 3.80 4.90
N MET A 65 6.65 4.74 5.30
CA MET A 65 7.04 6.11 5.63
C MET A 65 6.61 6.48 7.06
N PRO A 66 7.30 7.42 7.73
CA PRO A 66 6.90 7.91 9.04
C PRO A 66 5.58 8.70 8.98
N GLU A 67 5.00 8.93 10.15
CA GLU A 67 3.73 9.65 10.34
C GLU A 67 2.52 8.95 9.70
N LEU A 68 2.24 9.27 8.44
CA LEU A 68 1.21 8.63 7.64
C LEU A 68 1.91 7.72 6.63
N ASP A 69 1.63 6.41 6.71
CA ASP A 69 2.17 5.44 5.77
C ASP A 69 1.62 5.66 4.34
N GLY A 70 2.30 5.11 3.33
CA GLY A 70 1.88 5.29 1.94
C GLY A 70 0.49 4.74 1.65
N VAL A 71 0.08 3.68 2.36
CA VAL A 71 -1.27 3.12 2.20
C VAL A 71 -2.32 4.08 2.76
N GLY A 72 -2.08 4.70 3.91
CA GLY A 72 -2.94 5.72 4.50
C GLY A 72 -3.05 6.94 3.59
N ALA A 73 -1.91 7.46 3.10
CA ALA A 73 -1.88 8.56 2.14
C ALA A 73 -2.64 8.23 0.85
N LEU A 74 -2.49 7.01 0.33
CA LEU A 74 -3.27 6.53 -0.82
C LEU A 74 -4.77 6.64 -0.56
N HIS A 75 -5.24 6.16 0.59
CA HIS A 75 -6.67 6.21 0.94
C HIS A 75 -7.19 7.64 1.04
N GLU A 76 -6.43 8.54 1.67
CA GLU A 76 -6.81 9.95 1.80
C GLU A 76 -6.86 10.65 0.44
N ILE A 77 -5.82 10.50 -0.38
CA ILE A 77 -5.79 11.04 -1.75
C ILE A 77 -6.97 10.51 -2.56
N ARG A 78 -7.21 9.21 -2.51
CA ARG A 78 -8.28 8.54 -3.28
C ARG A 78 -9.69 8.91 -2.83
N ARG A 79 -9.87 9.24 -1.55
CA ARG A 79 -11.15 9.69 -0.99
C ARG A 79 -11.59 11.01 -1.62
N GLU A 80 -10.65 11.92 -1.87
CA GLU A 80 -10.93 13.25 -2.46
C GLU A 80 -10.75 13.24 -3.99
N HIS A 81 -9.86 12.39 -4.50
CA HIS A 81 -9.50 12.29 -5.91
C HIS A 81 -9.62 10.85 -6.40
N HIS A 82 -10.84 10.46 -6.78
CA HIS A 82 -11.18 9.10 -7.24
C HIS A 82 -10.53 8.67 -8.57
N ASN A 83 -9.72 9.51 -9.21
CA ASN A 83 -8.94 9.16 -10.41
C ASN A 83 -7.43 9.24 -10.17
N ALA A 84 -7.00 9.48 -8.93
CA ALA A 84 -5.59 9.54 -8.59
C ALA A 84 -4.89 8.23 -8.95
N ARG A 85 -3.77 8.36 -9.67
CA ARG A 85 -2.94 7.24 -10.13
C ARG A 85 -1.70 7.15 -9.26
N VAL A 86 -1.72 6.21 -8.34
CA VAL A 86 -0.63 6.02 -7.37
C VAL A 86 0.06 4.69 -7.63
N VAL A 87 1.37 4.73 -7.81
CA VAL A 87 2.26 3.58 -7.92
C VAL A 87 2.96 3.39 -6.58
N MET A 88 2.75 2.24 -5.95
CA MET A 88 3.33 1.95 -4.65
C MET A 88 4.72 1.34 -4.79
N LEU A 89 5.71 1.86 -4.07
CA LEU A 89 7.02 1.23 -3.90
C LEU A 89 7.00 0.28 -2.72
N THR A 90 7.61 -0.89 -2.88
CA THR A 90 7.72 -1.87 -1.79
C THR A 90 9.03 -2.64 -1.87
N THR A 91 9.59 -3.02 -0.72
CA THR A 91 10.79 -3.86 -0.64
C THR A 91 10.47 -5.37 -0.73
N TYR A 92 9.23 -5.73 -1.07
CA TYR A 92 8.72 -7.10 -1.06
C TYR A 92 8.87 -7.78 0.31
N LYS A 93 8.18 -7.23 1.32
CA LYS A 93 7.97 -7.87 2.63
C LYS A 93 6.69 -7.33 3.25
N GLY A 94 5.57 -8.05 3.14
CA GLY A 94 4.35 -7.73 3.88
C GLY A 94 3.06 -7.82 3.07
N ASP A 95 2.46 -9.00 3.12
CA ASP A 95 1.27 -9.43 2.39
C ASP A 95 0.07 -8.49 2.68
N ALA A 96 -0.09 -8.07 3.93
CA ALA A 96 -1.21 -7.24 4.37
C ALA A 96 -1.19 -5.80 3.78
N GLN A 97 -0.01 -5.16 3.70
CA GLN A 97 0.07 -3.78 3.20
C GLN A 97 -0.17 -3.72 1.69
N ILE A 98 0.33 -4.71 0.95
CA ILE A 98 0.10 -4.86 -0.49
C ILE A 98 -1.40 -5.07 -0.76
N LEU A 99 -2.05 -5.99 -0.04
CA LEU A 99 -3.50 -6.21 -0.15
C LEU A 99 -4.29 -4.92 0.10
N ARG A 100 -3.96 -4.17 1.16
CA ARG A 100 -4.60 -2.88 1.46
C ARG A 100 -4.38 -1.85 0.37
N ALA A 101 -3.17 -1.77 -0.21
CA ALA A 101 -2.90 -0.85 -1.31
C ALA A 101 -3.72 -1.19 -2.56
N VAL A 102 -3.87 -2.49 -2.87
CA VAL A 102 -4.73 -2.96 -3.97
C VAL A 102 -6.19 -2.58 -3.69
N GLN A 103 -6.70 -2.88 -2.51
CA GLN A 103 -8.07 -2.53 -2.09
C GLN A 103 -8.31 -1.01 -2.06
N GLY A 104 -7.29 -0.24 -1.67
CA GLY A 104 -7.28 1.23 -1.67
C GLY A 104 -7.21 1.84 -3.08
N GLY A 105 -7.06 1.02 -4.12
CA GLY A 105 -7.10 1.46 -5.51
C GLY A 105 -5.77 1.90 -6.09
N ALA A 106 -4.64 1.40 -5.57
CA ALA A 106 -3.33 1.61 -6.19
C ALA A 106 -3.37 1.25 -7.69
N ALA A 107 -2.80 2.12 -8.52
CA ALA A 107 -2.78 1.96 -9.97
C ALA A 107 -1.63 1.04 -10.42
N GLY A 108 -0.56 0.95 -9.63
CA GLY A 108 0.51 -0.01 -9.88
C GLY A 108 1.41 -0.25 -8.67
N PHE A 109 2.35 -1.17 -8.83
CA PHE A 109 3.33 -1.54 -7.83
C PHE A 109 4.71 -1.67 -8.48
N LEU A 110 5.74 -1.24 -7.75
CA LEU A 110 7.13 -1.39 -8.12
C LEU A 110 7.91 -1.95 -6.94
N LEU A 111 8.75 -2.95 -7.22
CA LEU A 111 9.69 -3.46 -6.23
C LEU A 111 10.90 -2.53 -6.17
N LYS A 112 11.34 -2.14 -4.96
CA LYS A 112 12.54 -1.32 -4.78
C LYS A 112 13.78 -1.97 -5.41
N SER A 113 13.80 -3.31 -5.52
CA SER A 113 14.86 -4.08 -6.20
C SER A 113 14.86 -3.97 -7.73
N THR A 114 13.72 -3.69 -8.37
CA THR A 114 13.59 -3.62 -9.84
C THR A 114 13.33 -2.22 -10.37
N LEU A 115 13.29 -1.21 -9.49
CA LEU A 115 13.09 0.20 -9.82
C LEU A 115 13.83 0.66 -11.07
N ARG A 116 15.14 0.40 -11.17
CA ARG A 116 15.96 0.85 -12.32
C ARG A 116 15.47 0.31 -13.67
N LYS A 117 14.87 -0.87 -13.67
CA LYS A 117 14.42 -1.56 -14.87
C LYS A 117 12.99 -1.18 -15.24
N ASP A 118 12.11 -1.10 -14.25
CA ASP A 118 10.66 -1.10 -14.50
C ASP A 118 9.99 0.26 -14.25
N LEU A 119 10.69 1.23 -13.64
CA LEU A 119 10.14 2.51 -13.21
C LEU A 119 9.46 3.28 -14.35
N LEU A 120 10.21 3.56 -15.42
CA LEU A 120 9.76 4.44 -16.50
C LEU A 120 8.57 3.83 -17.27
N ASP A 121 8.64 2.54 -17.56
CA ASP A 121 7.57 1.81 -18.25
C ASP A 121 6.32 1.69 -17.38
N THR A 122 6.49 1.59 -16.07
CA THR A 122 5.38 1.59 -15.12
C THR A 122 4.69 2.94 -15.07
N VAL A 123 5.45 4.03 -14.98
CA VAL A 123 4.90 5.41 -15.02
C VAL A 123 4.11 5.63 -16.31
N ARG A 124 4.69 5.32 -17.47
CA ARG A 124 4.04 5.46 -18.78
C ARG A 124 2.77 4.60 -18.88
N GLY A 125 2.85 3.33 -18.48
CA GLY A 125 1.70 2.43 -18.51
C GLY A 125 0.56 2.90 -17.62
N VAL A 126 0.87 3.31 -16.39
CA VAL A 126 -0.12 3.83 -15.43
C VAL A 126 -0.74 5.14 -15.92
N HIS A 127 0.06 6.05 -16.48
CA HIS A 127 -0.45 7.27 -17.12
C HIS A 127 -1.48 6.96 -18.23
N MET A 128 -1.22 5.92 -19.03
CA MET A 128 -2.13 5.40 -20.06
C MET A 128 -3.34 4.61 -19.49
N GLY A 129 -3.51 4.54 -18.17
CA GLY A 129 -4.62 3.86 -17.50
C GLY A 129 -4.43 2.36 -17.30
N GLN A 130 -3.24 1.82 -17.58
CA GLN A 130 -2.94 0.41 -17.33
C GLN A 130 -2.68 0.17 -15.84
N ARG A 131 -3.15 -0.97 -15.32
CA ARG A 131 -2.70 -1.44 -14.01
C ARG A 131 -1.40 -2.24 -14.18
N ARG A 132 -0.39 -1.91 -13.39
CA ARG A 132 0.93 -2.58 -13.41
C ARG A 132 1.18 -3.28 -12.09
N ILE A 133 1.02 -4.60 -12.08
CA ILE A 133 1.24 -5.43 -10.89
C ILE A 133 2.30 -6.47 -11.25
N PRO A 134 3.48 -6.48 -10.59
CA PRO A 134 4.49 -7.52 -10.75
C PRO A 134 3.93 -8.91 -10.48
N ALA A 135 4.46 -9.92 -11.16
CA ALA A 135 3.97 -11.30 -11.07
C ALA A 135 4.05 -11.83 -9.63
N GLU A 136 5.09 -11.48 -8.88
CA GLU A 136 5.28 -11.89 -7.50
C GLU A 136 4.14 -11.39 -6.61
N ILE A 137 3.77 -10.11 -6.79
CA ILE A 137 2.64 -9.50 -6.08
C ILE A 137 1.32 -10.12 -6.51
N ALA A 138 1.12 -10.37 -7.81
CA ALA A 138 -0.09 -11.02 -8.30
C ALA A 138 -0.28 -12.43 -7.74
N MET A 139 0.79 -13.22 -7.65
CA MET A 139 0.77 -14.55 -7.06
C MET A 139 0.43 -14.50 -5.57
N GLU A 140 1.02 -13.56 -4.83
CA GLU A 140 0.75 -13.35 -3.42
C GLU A 140 -0.71 -12.94 -3.17
N LEU A 141 -1.24 -12.01 -3.97
CA LEU A 141 -2.66 -11.64 -3.92
C LEU A 141 -3.56 -12.86 -4.19
N ALA A 142 -3.23 -13.69 -5.18
CA ALA A 142 -4.00 -14.89 -5.50
C ALA A 142 -4.01 -15.90 -4.34
N GLN A 143 -2.88 -16.09 -3.64
CA GLN A 143 -2.83 -16.93 -2.44
C GLN A 143 -3.74 -16.42 -1.32
N HIS A 144 -3.92 -15.11 -1.21
CA HIS A 144 -4.74 -14.49 -0.18
C HIS A 144 -6.22 -14.41 -0.54
N MET A 145 -6.56 -14.25 -1.82
CA MET A 145 -7.95 -14.30 -2.29
C MET A 145 -8.62 -15.66 -2.06
N GLY A 146 -7.83 -16.73 -1.93
CA GLY A 146 -8.30 -18.08 -1.60
C GLY A 146 -8.43 -18.40 -0.10
N GLN A 147 -8.05 -17.49 0.80
CA GLN A 147 -7.96 -17.78 2.26
C GLN A 147 -9.33 -17.90 2.96
N GLY A 148 -10.43 -17.56 2.26
CA GLY A 148 -11.79 -17.64 2.82
C GLY A 148 -12.02 -16.71 4.01
N PRO A 149 -13.19 -16.80 4.67
CA PRO A 149 -13.45 -16.04 5.89
C PRO A 149 -12.48 -16.41 7.03
N LEU A 150 -12.48 -15.63 8.11
CA LEU A 150 -11.81 -16.05 9.34
C LEU A 150 -12.38 -17.39 9.78
N SER A 151 -11.51 -18.35 10.08
CA SER A 151 -11.90 -19.61 10.72
C SER A 151 -12.40 -19.33 12.14
N THR A 152 -13.13 -20.29 12.71
CA THR A 152 -13.59 -20.22 14.10
C THR A 152 -12.43 -19.93 15.06
N ARG A 153 -11.27 -20.55 14.84
CA ARG A 153 -10.10 -20.37 15.70
C ARG A 153 -9.47 -18.99 15.59
N GLU A 154 -9.43 -18.45 14.38
CA GLU A 154 -8.96 -17.08 14.13
C GLU A 154 -9.91 -16.05 14.75
N MET A 155 -11.23 -16.29 14.71
CA MET A 155 -12.21 -15.45 15.39
C MET A 155 -12.08 -15.52 16.92
N GLU A 156 -11.86 -16.70 17.50
CA GLU A 156 -11.62 -16.86 18.95
C GLU A 156 -10.38 -16.10 19.42
N VAL A 157 -9.26 -16.25 18.68
CA VAL A 157 -8.02 -15.51 18.94
C VAL A 157 -8.26 -14.01 18.84
N LEU A 158 -8.98 -13.55 17.81
CA LEU A 158 -9.28 -12.15 17.60
C LEU A 158 -10.22 -11.57 18.67
N ASN A 159 -11.22 -12.33 19.13
CA ASN A 159 -12.11 -11.96 20.23
C ASN A 159 -11.33 -11.73 21.53
N HIS A 160 -10.48 -12.68 21.93
CA HIS A 160 -9.65 -12.48 23.11
C HIS A 160 -8.66 -11.33 22.93
N ALA A 161 -8.20 -11.13 21.70
CA ALA A 161 -7.33 -10.00 21.37
C ALA A 161 -8.04 -8.66 21.56
N ALA A 162 -9.32 -8.57 21.19
CA ALA A 162 -10.17 -7.41 21.38
C ALA A 162 -10.40 -7.10 22.87
N SER A 163 -10.48 -8.11 23.72
CA SER A 163 -10.54 -7.94 25.19
C SER A 163 -9.18 -7.60 25.84
N GLY A 164 -8.13 -7.29 25.07
CA GLY A 164 -6.83 -6.86 25.59
C GLY A 164 -5.91 -7.98 26.12
N HIS A 165 -6.19 -9.26 25.87
CA HIS A 165 -5.35 -10.36 26.36
C HIS A 165 -4.02 -10.49 25.60
N SER A 166 -2.88 -10.65 26.28
CA SER A 166 -1.60 -10.97 25.61
C SER A 166 -1.63 -12.34 24.92
N ASN A 167 -0.73 -12.58 23.95
CA ASN A 167 -0.67 -13.87 23.26
C ASN A 167 -0.52 -15.06 24.23
N ARG A 168 0.24 -14.87 25.32
CA ARG A 168 0.35 -15.85 26.40
C ARG A 168 -0.98 -16.17 27.08
N ARG A 169 -1.75 -15.13 27.45
CA ARG A 169 -3.09 -15.34 28.05
C ARG A 169 -4.09 -15.96 27.06
N ILE A 170 -3.99 -15.61 25.78
CA ILE A 170 -4.82 -16.22 24.73
C ILE A 170 -4.47 -17.71 24.60
N ALA A 171 -3.17 -18.03 24.58
CA ALA A 171 -2.66 -19.39 24.51
C ALA A 171 -3.16 -20.26 25.68
N GLU A 172 -3.08 -19.74 26.91
CA GLU A 172 -3.62 -20.38 28.11
C GLU A 172 -5.14 -20.63 28.01
N ARG A 173 -5.91 -19.59 27.68
CA ARG A 173 -7.38 -19.70 27.56
C ARG A 173 -7.84 -20.67 26.48
N LEU A 174 -7.10 -20.72 25.38
CA LEU A 174 -7.43 -21.53 24.23
C LEU A 174 -6.74 -22.90 24.25
N SER A 175 -5.89 -23.19 25.25
CA SER A 175 -5.10 -24.43 25.35
C SER A 175 -4.26 -24.74 24.10
N ILE A 176 -3.57 -23.72 23.59
CA ILE A 176 -2.61 -23.82 22.47
C ILE A 176 -1.28 -23.16 22.83
N SER A 177 -0.26 -23.28 21.99
CA SER A 177 1.01 -22.58 22.21
C SER A 177 0.90 -21.10 21.84
N GLU A 178 1.76 -20.26 22.43
CA GLU A 178 1.87 -18.85 22.07
C GLU A 178 2.28 -18.66 20.59
N GLU A 179 3.08 -19.59 20.06
CA GLU A 179 3.48 -19.60 18.65
C GLU A 179 2.28 -19.85 17.73
N THR A 180 1.38 -20.76 18.09
CA THR A 180 0.12 -20.99 17.37
C THR A 180 -0.78 -19.75 17.40
N VAL A 181 -0.84 -19.02 18.52
CA VAL A 181 -1.57 -17.74 18.59
C VAL A 181 -0.96 -16.70 17.65
N LYS A 182 0.38 -16.59 17.59
CA LYS A 182 1.07 -15.70 16.66
C LYS A 182 0.76 -16.04 15.21
N ALA A 183 0.73 -17.34 14.87
CA ALA A 183 0.36 -17.81 13.53
C ALA A 183 -1.08 -17.44 13.17
N HIS A 184 -2.06 -17.70 14.05
CA HIS A 184 -3.45 -17.29 13.83
C HIS A 184 -3.60 -15.78 13.70
N MET A 185 -2.92 -15.00 14.55
CA MET A 185 -2.97 -13.54 14.45
C MET A 185 -2.38 -13.05 13.12
N LYS A 186 -1.28 -13.64 12.64
CA LYS A 186 -0.72 -13.33 11.32
C LYS A 186 -1.75 -13.55 10.21
N ASN A 187 -2.45 -14.69 10.23
CA ASN A 187 -3.49 -14.98 9.25
C ASN A 187 -4.68 -14.01 9.36
N VAL A 188 -5.10 -13.65 10.57
CA VAL A 188 -6.15 -12.65 10.79
C VAL A 188 -5.76 -11.30 10.19
N LEU A 189 -4.53 -10.83 10.45
CA LEU A 189 -4.03 -9.58 9.89
C LEU A 189 -4.05 -9.61 8.36
N ALA A 190 -3.63 -10.71 7.75
CA ALA A 190 -3.63 -10.88 6.31
C ALA A 190 -5.06 -10.91 5.74
N LYS A 191 -5.95 -11.76 6.28
CA LYS A 191 -7.35 -11.91 5.84
C LYS A 191 -8.18 -10.63 6.01
N LEU A 192 -7.95 -9.88 7.09
CA LEU A 192 -8.62 -8.61 7.33
C LEU A 192 -7.93 -7.42 6.66
N ALA A 193 -6.75 -7.62 6.07
CA ALA A 193 -5.89 -6.56 5.55
C ALA A 193 -5.63 -5.49 6.63
N ALA A 194 -5.23 -5.93 7.83
CA ALA A 194 -4.96 -5.09 8.99
C ALA A 194 -3.45 -4.87 9.21
N ASN A 195 -3.09 -3.72 9.80
CA ASN A 195 -1.69 -3.31 10.02
C ASN A 195 -1.08 -3.91 11.26
N ASP A 196 -1.89 -3.99 12.29
CA ASP A 196 -1.54 -4.46 13.60
C ASP A 196 -2.79 -5.03 14.24
N ARG A 197 -2.59 -5.61 15.41
CA ARG A 197 -3.65 -6.23 16.19
C ARG A 197 -4.81 -5.26 16.49
N THR A 198 -4.52 -4.01 16.81
CA THR A 198 -5.55 -2.99 17.12
C THR A 198 -6.37 -2.66 15.89
N HIS A 199 -5.72 -2.54 14.74
CA HIS A 199 -6.38 -2.33 13.46
C HIS A 199 -7.26 -3.54 13.09
N ALA A 200 -6.79 -4.77 13.27
CA ALA A 200 -7.61 -5.98 13.02
C ALA A 200 -8.86 -6.02 13.88
N VAL A 201 -8.72 -5.74 15.18
CA VAL A 201 -9.87 -5.65 16.10
C VAL A 201 -10.85 -4.58 15.61
N THR A 202 -10.35 -3.39 15.24
CA THR A 202 -11.19 -2.28 14.75
C THR A 202 -11.95 -2.66 13.48
N ILE A 203 -11.28 -3.29 12.50
CA ILE A 203 -11.93 -3.77 11.27
C ILE A 203 -13.01 -4.80 11.61
N ALA A 204 -12.68 -5.77 12.47
CA ALA A 204 -13.60 -6.84 12.82
C ALA A 204 -14.84 -6.34 13.56
N LEU A 205 -14.70 -5.33 14.42
CA LEU A 205 -15.84 -4.65 15.07
C LEU A 205 -16.69 -3.90 14.05
N LYS A 206 -16.07 -3.07 13.19
CA LYS A 206 -16.79 -2.30 12.18
C LYS A 206 -17.56 -3.18 11.19
N ARG A 207 -17.03 -4.37 10.90
CA ARG A 207 -17.64 -5.37 10.00
C ARG A 207 -18.59 -6.33 10.72
N GLY A 208 -18.76 -6.23 12.04
CA GLY A 208 -19.62 -7.12 12.84
C GLY A 208 -19.12 -8.57 12.91
N ILE A 209 -17.83 -8.81 12.63
CA ILE A 209 -17.20 -10.14 12.69
C ILE A 209 -17.01 -10.59 14.14
N ILE A 210 -16.76 -9.62 15.03
CA ILE A 210 -16.66 -9.81 16.48
C ILE A 210 -17.54 -8.78 17.19
N SER A 211 -17.95 -9.09 18.41
CA SER A 211 -18.68 -8.20 19.30
C SER A 211 -18.01 -8.21 20.68
N ILE A 212 -18.01 -7.05 21.36
CA ILE A 212 -17.46 -6.86 22.71
C ILE A 212 -18.61 -6.49 23.62
#